data_AF-A0A0D0DRM0-F1
#
_entry.id   AF-A0A0D0DRM0-F1
#
_cell.length_a   1.000
_cell.length_b   1.000
_cell.length_c   1.000
_cell.angle_alpha   90.00
_cell.angle_beta   90.00
_cell.angle_gamma   90.00
#
_symmetry.space_group_name_H-M   'P 1'
#
loop_
_entity.id
_entity.type
_entity.pdbx_description
1 polymer ?
#
loop_
_entity_poly.entity_id
_entity_poly.type
_entity_poly.pdbx_seq_one_letter_code
_entity_poly.pdbx_strand_id
1 'polypeptide(L)'
;MCIHQDFVETAVQLKAASTGAARERIVKSTGIKDLPTMCLVGSLDYTCSIPWECFHLLLKNIIHNLVDLWTGQLNIIPHIWDDIGNETAAAVAHIPAPFVHMLSNITSDCLLFTPESQCFWFIYLAPKLLENQFSKGKYYKHICNLVKIMKTTLQCHITAEQVSKVEEGLTDWVEKYEKYYYLYCIEHLSTCMLTVHGLLHLCIRYCDPVWTMWTFYMGNFCTTLQNNL
;
A
#
# COMPACT_ATOMS: atom_id res chain seq x y z
N MET A 1 -3.19 5.23 -16.74
CA MET A 1 -3.43 6.14 -15.61
C MET A 1 -3.80 7.50 -16.18
N CYS A 2 -4.75 8.21 -15.59
CA CYS A 2 -5.14 9.57 -16.00
C CYS A 2 -3.95 10.53 -15.83
N ILE A 3 -3.69 11.41 -16.79
CA ILE A 3 -2.69 12.48 -16.67
C ILE A 3 -3.35 13.82 -16.33
N HIS A 4 -2.57 14.80 -15.86
CA HIS A 4 -3.08 16.13 -15.51
C HIS A 4 -3.98 16.74 -16.59
N GLN A 5 -3.58 16.62 -17.84
CA GLN A 5 -4.31 17.16 -18.99
C GLN A 5 -5.69 16.52 -19.14
N ASP A 6 -5.79 15.19 -18.99
CA ASP A 6 -7.07 14.47 -19.01
C ASP A 6 -8.02 15.02 -17.93
N PHE A 7 -7.48 15.36 -16.75
CA PHE A 7 -8.25 15.92 -15.65
C PHE A 7 -8.79 17.32 -16.00
N VAL A 8 -7.93 18.18 -16.53
CA VAL A 8 -8.30 19.54 -16.96
C VAL A 8 -9.33 19.51 -18.09
N GLU A 9 -9.14 18.65 -19.08
CA GLU A 9 -10.08 18.50 -20.20
C GLU A 9 -11.44 17.97 -19.73
N THR A 10 -11.43 16.97 -18.84
CA THR A 10 -12.67 16.43 -18.25
C THR A 10 -13.42 17.51 -17.48
N ALA A 11 -12.71 18.37 -16.74
CA ALA A 11 -13.32 19.50 -16.05
C ALA A 11 -13.97 20.52 -17.00
N VAL A 12 -13.33 20.79 -18.15
CA VAL A 12 -13.91 21.64 -19.20
C VAL A 12 -15.18 21.00 -19.76
N GLN A 13 -15.16 19.70 -20.05
CA GLN A 13 -16.34 18.96 -20.53
C GLN A 13 -17.49 18.98 -19.51
N LEU A 14 -17.21 18.81 -18.22
CA LEU A 14 -18.21 18.86 -17.16
C LEU A 14 -18.86 20.25 -17.05
N LYS A 15 -18.09 21.33 -17.24
CA LYS A 15 -18.61 22.71 -17.28
C LYS A 15 -19.44 22.99 -18.53
N ALA A 16 -19.05 22.42 -19.66
CA ALA A 16 -19.77 22.59 -20.94
C ALA A 16 -21.05 21.74 -21.04
N ALA A 17 -21.16 20.67 -20.23
CA ALA A 17 -22.31 19.77 -20.25
C ALA A 17 -23.58 20.47 -19.74
N SER A 18 -24.55 20.67 -20.64
CA SER A 18 -25.80 21.40 -20.40
C SER A 18 -26.88 20.61 -19.64
N THR A 19 -26.70 19.30 -19.46
CA THR A 19 -27.69 18.43 -18.78
C THR A 19 -27.04 17.54 -17.73
N GLY A 20 -27.80 17.21 -16.69
CA GLY A 20 -27.36 16.28 -15.63
C GLY A 20 -26.97 14.91 -16.19
N ALA A 21 -27.71 14.38 -17.17
CA ALA A 21 -27.41 13.09 -17.80
C ALA A 21 -26.13 13.09 -18.65
N ALA A 22 -25.76 14.24 -19.25
CA ALA A 22 -24.47 14.38 -19.93
C ALA A 22 -23.32 14.42 -18.93
N ARG A 23 -23.47 15.18 -17.84
CA ARG A 23 -22.49 15.18 -16.75
C ARG A 23 -22.29 13.79 -16.17
N GLU A 24 -23.37 13.07 -15.87
CA GLU A 24 -23.28 11.73 -15.27
C GLU A 24 -22.57 10.72 -16.19
N ARG A 25 -22.74 10.82 -17.51
CA ARG A 25 -21.98 10.00 -18.47
C ARG A 25 -20.49 10.30 -18.45
N ILE A 26 -20.10 11.57 -18.36
CA ILE A 26 -18.69 11.98 -18.24
C ILE A 26 -18.12 11.46 -16.92
N VAL A 27 -18.82 11.66 -15.79
CA VAL A 27 -18.37 11.16 -14.47
C VAL A 27 -18.22 9.63 -14.48
N LYS A 28 -19.17 8.89 -15.08
CA LYS A 28 -19.09 7.42 -15.13
C LYS A 28 -17.93 6.90 -15.99
N SER A 29 -17.59 7.60 -17.06
CA SER A 29 -16.50 7.18 -17.96
C SER A 29 -15.13 7.60 -17.46
N THR A 30 -15.02 8.73 -16.76
CA THR A 30 -13.73 9.31 -16.33
C THR A 30 -13.43 9.11 -14.84
N GLY A 31 -14.46 8.86 -14.01
CA GLY A 31 -14.37 8.87 -12.55
C GLY A 31 -14.24 10.26 -11.93
N ILE A 32 -14.16 11.33 -12.74
CA ILE A 32 -13.96 12.71 -12.26
C ILE A 32 -15.31 13.38 -12.10
N LYS A 33 -15.59 13.85 -10.88
CA LYS A 33 -16.88 14.47 -10.53
C LYS A 33 -16.87 16.00 -10.70
N ASP A 34 -15.77 16.64 -10.33
CA ASP A 34 -15.59 18.10 -10.38
C ASP A 34 -14.11 18.49 -10.28
N LEU A 35 -13.80 19.78 -10.44
CA LEU A 35 -12.49 20.33 -10.11
C LEU A 35 -12.26 20.36 -8.60
N PRO A 36 -11.02 20.06 -8.14
CA PRO A 36 -10.67 20.27 -6.75
C PRO A 36 -10.68 21.77 -6.43
N THR A 37 -11.02 22.14 -5.20
CA THR A 37 -10.97 23.54 -4.72
C THR A 37 -9.60 24.18 -4.95
N MET A 38 -8.52 23.38 -4.89
CA MET A 38 -7.15 23.84 -5.14
C MET A 38 -6.83 24.09 -6.62
N CYS A 39 -7.80 24.01 -7.55
CA CYS A 39 -7.54 24.29 -8.96
C CYS A 39 -7.12 25.73 -9.28
N LEU A 40 -7.24 26.63 -8.30
CA LEU A 40 -6.74 28.00 -8.37
C LEU A 40 -5.21 28.08 -8.32
N VAL A 41 -4.54 27.03 -7.84
CA VAL A 41 -3.08 26.95 -7.78
C VAL A 41 -2.57 26.32 -9.07
N GLY A 42 -2.27 27.16 -10.06
CA GLY A 42 -1.87 26.71 -11.42
C GLY A 42 -0.57 25.91 -11.49
N SER A 43 0.21 25.84 -10.40
CA SER A 43 1.41 25.01 -10.30
C SER A 43 1.15 23.58 -9.81
N LEU A 44 -0.08 23.23 -9.43
CA LEU A 44 -0.40 21.88 -8.97
C LEU A 44 -0.67 20.94 -10.14
N ASP A 45 0.00 19.79 -10.11
CA ASP A 45 -0.37 18.63 -10.91
C ASP A 45 -1.36 17.77 -10.12
N TYR A 46 -2.64 17.78 -10.48
CA TYR A 46 -3.67 17.00 -9.78
C TYR A 46 -3.44 15.49 -9.75
N THR A 47 -2.56 14.95 -10.59
CA THR A 47 -2.25 13.52 -10.64
C THR A 47 -1.02 13.14 -9.84
N CYS A 48 -0.15 14.10 -9.51
CA CYS A 48 1.14 13.82 -8.87
C CYS A 48 1.45 14.69 -7.64
N SER A 49 0.74 15.80 -7.42
CA SER A 49 1.00 16.71 -6.29
C SER A 49 0.34 16.29 -4.98
N ILE A 50 -0.54 15.30 -4.99
CA ILE A 50 -1.23 14.79 -3.80
C ILE A 50 -1.08 13.26 -3.77
N PRO A 51 0.14 12.74 -3.56
CA PRO A 51 0.38 11.30 -3.50
C PRO A 51 -0.39 10.66 -2.35
N TRP A 52 -0.65 9.35 -2.49
CA TRP A 52 -1.13 8.58 -1.36
C TRP A 52 -0.07 8.52 -0.27
N GLU A 53 -0.50 8.75 0.97
CA GLU A 53 0.37 8.61 2.13
C GLU A 53 0.80 7.14 2.28
N CYS A 54 2.10 6.90 2.13
CA CYS A 54 2.66 5.58 1.93
C CYS A 54 2.55 4.71 3.18
N PHE A 55 2.66 5.29 4.38
CA PHE A 55 2.60 4.56 5.64
C PHE A 55 1.22 3.92 5.83
N HIS A 56 0.14 4.69 5.70
CA HIS A 56 -1.20 4.16 5.90
C HIS A 56 -1.57 3.21 4.75
N LEU A 57 -1.21 3.56 3.53
CA LEU A 57 -1.49 2.73 2.36
C LEU A 57 -0.82 1.35 2.49
N LEU A 58 0.50 1.30 2.68
CA LEU A 58 1.23 0.03 2.72
C LEU A 58 0.98 -0.73 4.03
N LEU A 59 1.14 -0.06 5.18
CA LEU A 59 1.25 -0.73 6.47
C LEU A 59 -0.12 -1.06 7.05
N LYS A 60 -1.01 -0.06 7.12
CA LYS A 60 -2.34 -0.27 7.72
C LYS A 60 -3.34 -0.91 6.77
N ASN A 61 -3.16 -0.78 5.47
CA ASN A 61 -4.11 -1.35 4.50
C ASN A 61 -3.52 -2.57 3.80
N ILE A 62 -2.51 -2.41 2.94
CA ILE A 62 -2.04 -3.52 2.09
C ILE A 62 -1.55 -4.72 2.90
N ILE A 63 -0.73 -4.52 3.92
CA ILE A 63 -0.20 -5.65 4.71
C ILE A 63 -1.34 -6.36 5.47
N HIS A 64 -2.23 -5.62 6.14
CA HIS A 64 -3.39 -6.24 6.82
C HIS A 64 -4.27 -7.02 5.86
N ASN A 65 -4.62 -6.41 4.73
CA ASN A 65 -5.43 -7.04 3.69
C ASN A 65 -4.80 -8.34 3.18
N LEU A 66 -3.48 -8.36 3.01
CA LEU A 66 -2.77 -9.57 2.61
C LEU A 66 -2.80 -10.63 3.71
N VAL A 67 -2.56 -10.25 4.97
CA VAL A 67 -2.65 -11.18 6.12
C VAL A 67 -4.05 -11.79 6.22
N ASP A 68 -5.11 -11.00 6.09
CA ASP A 68 -6.50 -11.48 6.09
C ASP A 68 -6.77 -12.45 4.93
N LEU A 69 -6.21 -12.19 3.74
CA LEU A 69 -6.30 -13.10 2.61
C LEU A 69 -5.54 -14.40 2.87
N TRP A 70 -4.40 -14.36 3.56
CA TRP A 70 -3.58 -15.54 3.85
C TRP A 70 -4.22 -16.46 4.89
N THR A 71 -4.76 -15.87 5.96
CA THR A 71 -5.38 -16.60 7.08
C THR A 71 -6.82 -16.99 6.78
N GLY A 72 -7.50 -16.27 5.89
CA GLY A 72 -8.84 -16.59 5.42
C GLY A 72 -8.87 -17.42 4.13
N GLN A 73 -8.73 -16.75 2.98
CA GLN A 73 -9.04 -17.38 1.68
C GLN A 73 -7.95 -18.32 1.16
N LEU A 74 -6.67 -18.07 1.47
CA LEU A 74 -5.55 -18.85 0.97
C LEU A 74 -5.11 -19.98 1.90
N ASN A 75 -5.71 -20.04 3.10
CA ASN A 75 -5.56 -21.08 4.11
C ASN A 75 -4.08 -21.46 4.37
N ILE A 76 -3.26 -20.52 4.84
CA ILE A 76 -2.12 -20.95 5.67
C ILE A 76 -2.72 -21.78 6.81
N ILE A 77 -2.23 -23.01 7.00
CA ILE A 77 -2.83 -23.93 7.97
C ILE A 77 -2.74 -23.28 9.36
N PRO A 78 -3.81 -23.25 10.18
CA PRO A 78 -3.81 -22.50 11.43
C PRO A 78 -2.62 -22.77 12.36
N HIS A 79 -2.22 -24.04 12.52
CA HIS A 79 -1.05 -24.39 13.33
C HIS A 79 0.26 -23.81 12.78
N ILE A 80 0.41 -23.75 11.45
CA ILE A 80 1.58 -23.13 10.80
C ILE A 80 1.58 -21.63 11.05
N TRP A 81 0.41 -20.99 11.01
CA TRP A 81 0.30 -19.57 11.34
C TRP A 81 0.74 -19.33 12.78
N ASP A 82 0.27 -20.13 13.74
CA ASP A 82 0.69 -20.03 15.14
C ASP A 82 2.19 -20.25 15.34
N ASP A 83 2.78 -21.21 14.61
CA ASP A 83 4.24 -21.46 14.60
C ASP A 83 5.00 -20.24 14.07
N ILE A 84 4.54 -19.60 12.98
CA ILE A 84 5.10 -18.34 12.47
C ILE A 84 5.04 -17.23 13.53
N GLY A 85 3.95 -17.19 14.30
CA GLY A 85 3.78 -16.29 15.44
C GLY A 85 4.82 -16.48 16.54
N ASN A 86 5.03 -17.73 16.93
CA ASN A 86 6.03 -18.09 17.94
C ASN A 86 7.46 -17.83 17.45
N GLU A 87 7.75 -18.17 16.20
CA GLU A 87 9.05 -17.88 15.56
C GLU A 87 9.31 -16.39 15.45
N THR A 88 8.28 -15.58 15.15
CA THR A 88 8.39 -14.11 15.14
C THR A 88 8.85 -13.59 16.50
N ALA A 89 8.17 -13.99 17.58
CA ALA A 89 8.50 -13.56 18.93
C ALA A 89 9.91 -14.03 19.36
N ALA A 90 10.28 -15.27 19.01
CA ALA A 90 11.61 -15.80 19.28
C ALA A 90 12.72 -15.08 18.51
N ALA A 91 12.48 -14.73 17.23
CA ALA A 91 13.46 -14.06 16.39
C ALA A 91 13.79 -12.65 16.92
N VAL A 92 12.80 -11.91 17.41
CA VAL A 92 13.02 -10.54 17.90
C VAL A 92 13.93 -10.47 19.12
N ALA A 93 13.98 -11.53 19.94
CA ALA A 93 14.94 -11.60 21.05
C ALA A 93 16.41 -11.51 20.59
N HIS A 94 16.68 -11.79 19.31
CA HIS A 94 18.01 -11.72 18.70
C HIS A 94 18.23 -10.47 17.86
N ILE A 95 17.24 -9.58 17.75
CA ILE A 95 17.33 -8.33 16.98
C ILE A 95 17.67 -7.19 17.94
N PRO A 96 18.71 -6.37 17.65
CA PRO A 96 19.02 -5.24 18.52
C PRO A 96 17.85 -4.27 18.60
N ALA A 97 17.54 -3.82 19.83
CA ALA A 97 16.42 -2.91 20.11
C ALA A 97 16.35 -1.63 19.24
N PRO A 98 17.46 -1.05 18.75
CA PRO A 98 17.39 0.09 17.83
C PRO A 98 16.71 -0.18 16.47
N PHE A 99 16.59 -1.45 16.06
CA PHE A 99 15.98 -1.82 14.78
C PHE A 99 14.48 -2.09 14.87
N VAL A 100 14.04 -2.65 15.98
CA VAL A 100 12.63 -2.95 16.21
C VAL A 100 12.37 -3.06 17.71
N HIS A 101 11.35 -2.35 18.19
CA HIS A 101 10.79 -2.61 19.51
C HIS A 101 10.14 -4.00 19.53
N MET A 102 10.02 -4.64 20.70
CA MET A 102 9.49 -6.01 20.83
C MET A 102 8.29 -6.26 19.90
N LEU A 103 8.41 -7.23 18.99
CA LEU A 103 7.27 -7.77 18.26
C LEU A 103 6.75 -8.93 19.06
N SER A 104 5.48 -8.86 19.43
CA SER A 104 4.79 -9.99 20.03
C SER A 104 4.34 -10.96 18.93
N ASN A 105 3.54 -11.95 19.31
CA ASN A 105 3.07 -12.96 18.38
C ASN A 105 2.12 -12.31 17.35
N ILE A 106 2.48 -12.35 16.05
CA ILE A 106 1.65 -11.76 15.00
C ILE A 106 0.27 -12.43 14.87
N THR A 107 0.09 -13.67 15.33
CA THR A 107 -1.21 -14.36 15.22
C THR A 107 -2.21 -13.89 16.25
N SER A 108 -1.77 -13.65 17.49
CA SER A 108 -2.64 -13.18 18.57
C SER A 108 -2.75 -11.65 18.61
N ASP A 109 -1.68 -10.95 18.20
CA ASP A 109 -1.49 -9.53 18.49
C ASP A 109 -1.29 -8.69 17.22
N CYS A 110 -1.62 -9.19 16.02
CA CYS A 110 -1.45 -8.46 14.76
C CYS A 110 -1.97 -7.01 14.82
N LEU A 111 -3.12 -6.82 15.48
CA LEU A 111 -3.78 -5.52 15.66
C LEU A 111 -3.10 -4.59 16.67
N LEU A 112 -2.22 -5.13 17.52
CA LEU A 112 -1.43 -4.38 18.51
C LEU A 112 -0.09 -3.93 17.93
N PHE A 113 0.30 -4.42 16.75
CA PHE A 113 1.55 -3.99 16.13
C PHE A 113 1.46 -2.50 15.81
N THR A 114 2.49 -1.77 16.24
CA THR A 114 2.70 -0.44 15.68
C THR A 114 2.92 -0.58 14.17
N PRO A 115 2.57 0.43 13.37
CA PRO A 115 2.87 0.38 11.94
C PRO A 115 4.37 0.18 11.66
N GLU A 116 5.26 0.66 12.54
CA GLU A 116 6.71 0.45 12.42
C GLU A 116 7.07 -1.02 12.57
N SER A 117 6.55 -1.64 13.63
CA SER A 117 6.65 -3.06 13.92
C SER A 117 6.15 -3.92 12.75
N GLN A 118 5.01 -3.54 12.17
CA GLN A 118 4.42 -4.22 11.03
C GLN A 118 5.24 -4.08 9.75
N CYS A 119 5.77 -2.87 9.49
CA CYS A 119 6.69 -2.62 8.39
C CYS A 119 7.95 -3.49 8.50
N PHE A 120 8.57 -3.49 9.68
CA PHE A 120 9.77 -4.27 9.95
C PHE A 120 9.51 -5.76 9.74
N TRP A 121 8.44 -6.29 10.35
CA TRP A 121 8.06 -7.69 10.21
C TRP A 121 7.88 -8.07 8.74
N PHE A 122 7.11 -7.29 7.98
CA PHE A 122 6.82 -7.60 6.59
C PHE A 122 8.06 -7.54 5.68
N ILE A 123 8.95 -6.57 5.90
CA ILE A 123 10.13 -6.38 5.05
C ILE A 123 11.25 -7.39 5.36
N TYR A 124 11.42 -7.75 6.64
CA TYR A 124 12.60 -8.50 7.09
C TYR A 124 12.30 -9.91 7.59
N LEU A 125 11.15 -10.15 8.22
CA LEU A 125 10.82 -11.45 8.81
C LEU A 125 9.92 -12.28 7.89
N ALA A 126 8.84 -11.70 7.38
CA ALA A 126 7.85 -12.38 6.55
C ALA A 126 8.44 -13.15 5.34
N PRO A 127 9.43 -12.63 4.58
CA PRO A 127 10.02 -13.38 3.46
C PRO A 127 10.65 -14.70 3.89
N LYS A 128 11.17 -14.78 5.12
CA LYS A 128 11.78 -16.00 5.64
C LYS A 128 10.75 -16.91 6.31
N LEU A 129 9.88 -16.33 7.14
CA LEU A 129 8.86 -17.07 7.87
C LEU A 129 7.81 -17.70 6.94
N LEU A 130 7.46 -17.02 5.85
CA LEU A 130 6.45 -17.48 4.88
C LEU A 130 7.02 -18.36 3.77
N GLU A 131 8.33 -18.65 3.79
CA GLU A 131 8.97 -19.51 2.80
C GLU A 131 8.35 -20.92 2.85
N ASN A 132 7.84 -21.39 1.72
CA ASN A 132 7.16 -22.69 1.57
C ASN A 132 5.87 -22.87 2.40
N GLN A 133 5.30 -21.81 2.99
CA GLN A 133 4.08 -21.92 3.82
C GLN A 133 2.78 -21.84 3.01
N PHE A 134 2.84 -21.33 1.79
CA PHE A 134 1.66 -21.25 0.91
C PHE A 134 1.48 -22.52 0.09
N SER A 135 0.23 -22.96 -0.05
CA SER A 135 -0.15 -24.07 -0.95
C SER A 135 0.29 -23.86 -2.40
N LYS A 136 0.39 -22.61 -2.85
CA LYS A 136 0.89 -22.24 -4.18
C LYS A 136 2.01 -21.22 -4.04
N GLY A 137 3.20 -21.55 -4.53
CA GLY A 137 4.40 -20.68 -4.45
C GLY A 137 4.25 -19.30 -5.14
N LYS A 138 3.23 -19.11 -5.99
CA LYS A 138 2.94 -17.80 -6.60
C LYS A 138 2.62 -16.71 -5.56
N TYR A 139 1.98 -17.05 -4.44
CA TYR A 139 1.62 -16.09 -3.40
C TYR A 139 2.87 -15.63 -2.66
N TYR A 140 3.74 -16.58 -2.28
CA TYR A 140 5.05 -16.27 -1.72
C TYR A 140 5.86 -15.33 -2.63
N LYS A 141 5.98 -15.66 -3.92
CA LYS A 141 6.72 -14.82 -4.89
C LYS A 141 6.10 -13.43 -5.02
N HIS A 142 4.78 -13.32 -4.99
CA HIS A 142 4.06 -12.05 -5.05
C HIS A 142 4.38 -11.17 -3.83
N ILE A 143 4.46 -11.75 -2.64
CA ILE A 143 4.85 -11.04 -1.41
C ILE A 143 6.30 -10.59 -1.48
N CYS A 144 7.22 -11.47 -1.86
CA CYS A 144 8.63 -11.13 -2.00
C CYS A 144 8.86 -9.99 -3.00
N ASN A 145 8.06 -9.93 -4.07
CA ASN A 145 8.10 -8.81 -5.01
C ASN A 145 7.70 -7.49 -4.36
N LEU A 146 6.63 -7.47 -3.54
CA LEU A 146 6.26 -6.25 -2.80
C LEU A 146 7.36 -5.84 -1.82
N VAL A 147 7.95 -6.79 -1.09
CA VAL A 147 9.06 -6.52 -0.19
C VAL A 147 10.25 -5.91 -0.91
N LYS A 148 10.58 -6.40 -2.12
CA LYS A 148 11.64 -5.82 -2.95
C LYS A 148 11.34 -4.38 -3.36
N ILE A 149 10.09 -4.10 -3.75
CA ILE A 149 9.62 -2.75 -4.08
C ILE A 149 9.78 -1.84 -2.87
N MET A 150 9.24 -2.24 -1.71
CA MET A 150 9.34 -1.49 -0.46
C MET A 150 10.80 -1.24 -0.05
N LYS A 151 11.68 -2.25 -0.10
CA LYS A 151 13.11 -2.04 0.21
C LYS A 151 13.77 -1.01 -0.70
N THR A 152 13.33 -0.93 -1.97
CA THR A 152 13.88 0.04 -2.93
C THR A 152 13.39 1.45 -2.61
N THR A 153 12.12 1.62 -2.23
CA THR A 153 11.56 2.93 -1.88
C THR A 153 12.10 3.50 -0.56
N LEU A 154 12.69 2.66 0.29
CA LEU A 154 13.30 3.04 1.57
C LEU A 154 14.80 3.29 1.51
N GLN A 155 15.40 3.24 0.32
CA GLN A 155 16.80 3.60 0.18
C GLN A 155 17.00 5.09 0.46
N CYS A 156 18.09 5.41 1.19
CA CYS A 156 18.47 6.79 1.46
C CYS A 156 18.67 7.59 0.17
N HIS A 157 19.21 6.93 -0.86
CA HIS A 157 19.35 7.48 -2.20
C HIS A 157 18.74 6.53 -3.21
N ILE A 158 17.84 7.04 -4.06
CA ILE A 158 17.20 6.28 -5.14
C ILE A 158 17.54 6.94 -6.49
N THR A 159 17.93 6.12 -7.46
CA THR A 159 18.21 6.59 -8.82
C THR A 159 16.93 6.64 -9.66
N ALA A 160 16.92 7.45 -10.73
CA ALA A 160 15.79 7.50 -11.67
C ALA A 160 15.46 6.14 -12.32
N GLU A 161 16.47 5.29 -12.53
CA GLU A 161 16.27 3.92 -13.01
C GLU A 161 15.54 3.05 -11.98
N GLN A 162 15.93 3.16 -10.70
CA GLN A 162 15.26 2.45 -9.61
C GLN A 162 13.83 2.94 -9.40
N VAL A 163 13.59 4.25 -9.52
CA VAL A 163 12.23 4.84 -9.50
C VAL A 163 11.38 4.20 -10.60
N SER A 164 11.90 4.15 -11.83
CA SER A 164 11.18 3.55 -12.97
C SER A 164 10.88 2.06 -12.72
N LYS A 165 11.85 1.30 -12.20
CA LYS A 165 11.65 -0.11 -11.81
C LYS A 165 10.62 -0.29 -10.69
N VAL A 166 10.51 0.66 -9.77
CA VAL A 166 9.49 0.63 -8.73
C VAL A 166 8.10 0.87 -9.33
N GLU A 167 7.94 1.86 -10.21
CA GLU A 167 6.67 2.15 -10.89
C GLU A 167 6.18 0.95 -11.73
N GLU A 168 7.09 0.36 -12.51
CA GLU A 168 6.84 -0.88 -13.26
C GLU A 168 6.51 -2.05 -12.33
N GLY A 169 7.27 -2.20 -11.25
CA GLY A 169 7.08 -3.25 -10.25
C GLY A 169 5.72 -3.15 -9.55
N LEU A 170 5.27 -1.94 -9.20
CA LEU A 170 3.96 -1.70 -8.59
C LEU A 170 2.84 -2.05 -9.58
N THR A 171 3.00 -1.70 -10.84
CA THR A 171 2.03 -2.04 -11.91
C THR A 171 1.91 -3.55 -12.06
N ASP A 172 3.02 -4.25 -12.26
CA ASP A 172 3.07 -5.72 -12.35
C ASP A 172 2.53 -6.39 -11.08
N TRP A 173 2.80 -5.81 -9.90
CA TRP A 173 2.30 -6.34 -8.64
C TRP A 173 0.78 -6.24 -8.53
N VAL A 174 0.18 -5.11 -8.91
CA VAL A 174 -1.27 -4.89 -8.89
C VAL A 174 -1.97 -5.80 -9.90
N GLU A 175 -1.46 -5.92 -11.13
CA GLU A 175 -2.02 -6.83 -12.13
C GLU A 175 -1.98 -8.30 -11.66
N LYS A 176 -0.86 -8.71 -11.04
CA LYS A 176 -0.76 -10.04 -10.43
C LYS A 176 -1.68 -10.21 -9.25
N TYR A 177 -1.90 -9.17 -8.44
CA TYR A 177 -2.87 -9.22 -7.34
C TYR A 177 -4.27 -9.50 -7.89
N GLU A 178 -4.72 -8.77 -8.91
CA GLU A 178 -6.02 -9.02 -9.55
C GLU A 178 -6.13 -10.47 -10.05
N LYS A 179 -5.08 -10.96 -10.72
CA LYS A 179 -5.04 -12.33 -11.22
C LYS A 179 -5.00 -13.40 -10.11
N TYR A 180 -4.46 -13.10 -8.93
CA TYR A 180 -4.19 -14.10 -7.89
C TYR A 180 -5.27 -14.16 -6.80
N TYR A 181 -5.87 -13.02 -6.47
CA TYR A 181 -6.84 -12.87 -5.38
C TYR A 181 -8.24 -12.53 -5.93
N TYR A 182 -8.36 -11.50 -6.78
CA TYR A 182 -9.66 -11.16 -7.39
C TYR A 182 -10.15 -12.23 -8.38
N LEU A 183 -9.22 -12.90 -9.08
CA LEU A 183 -9.50 -13.93 -10.09
C LEU A 183 -10.44 -13.46 -11.21
N TYR A 184 -10.65 -12.15 -11.36
CA TYR A 184 -11.66 -11.56 -12.25
C TYR A 184 -13.08 -12.13 -12.01
N CYS A 185 -13.39 -12.45 -10.75
CA CYS A 185 -14.67 -13.01 -10.35
C CYS A 185 -15.44 -12.04 -9.44
N ILE A 186 -16.71 -11.78 -9.76
CA ILE A 186 -17.55 -10.83 -9.00
C ILE A 186 -17.77 -11.29 -7.54
N GLU A 187 -17.72 -12.59 -7.28
CA GLU A 187 -17.84 -13.14 -5.92
C GLU A 187 -16.65 -12.74 -5.03
N HIS A 188 -15.51 -12.39 -5.62
CA HIS A 188 -14.31 -11.93 -4.93
C HIS A 188 -14.16 -10.40 -4.95
N LEU A 189 -15.24 -9.66 -5.22
CA LEU A 189 -15.21 -8.20 -5.28
C LEU A 189 -14.69 -7.54 -4.00
N SER A 190 -14.84 -8.20 -2.85
CA SER A 190 -14.26 -7.75 -1.57
C SER A 190 -12.73 -7.59 -1.61
N THR A 191 -12.05 -8.26 -2.53
CA THR A 191 -10.59 -8.15 -2.72
C THR A 191 -10.19 -6.94 -3.56
N CYS A 192 -11.12 -6.33 -4.32
CA CYS A 192 -10.90 -5.15 -5.15
C CYS A 192 -10.91 -3.86 -4.33
N MET A 193 -9.90 -3.70 -3.48
CA MET A 193 -9.82 -2.55 -2.59
C MET A 193 -9.18 -1.34 -3.27
N LEU A 194 -9.72 -0.16 -2.97
CA LEU A 194 -9.17 1.12 -3.43
C LEU A 194 -7.68 1.27 -3.04
N THR A 195 -7.30 0.72 -1.89
CA THR A 195 -5.92 0.76 -1.39
C THR A 195 -4.95 -0.02 -2.28
N VAL A 196 -5.39 -1.10 -2.93
CA VAL A 196 -4.57 -1.82 -3.93
C VAL A 196 -4.33 -0.95 -5.15
N HIS A 197 -5.36 -0.25 -5.64
CA HIS A 197 -5.20 0.72 -6.72
C HIS A 197 -4.32 1.91 -6.31
N GLY A 198 -4.42 2.36 -5.06
CA GLY A 198 -3.62 3.44 -4.49
C GLY A 198 -2.11 3.20 -4.60
N LEU A 199 -1.65 1.94 -4.68
CA LEU A 199 -0.25 1.61 -4.91
C LEU A 199 0.31 2.18 -6.22
N LEU A 200 -0.53 2.34 -7.24
CA LEU A 200 -0.14 2.93 -8.51
C LEU A 200 0.10 4.44 -8.40
N HIS A 201 -0.37 5.07 -7.32
CA HIS A 201 -0.34 6.51 -7.08
C HIS A 201 0.67 6.92 -5.99
N LEU A 202 1.67 6.06 -5.72
CA LEU A 202 2.76 6.35 -4.79
C LEU A 202 3.65 7.54 -5.23
N CYS A 203 3.55 8.00 -6.49
CA CYS A 203 4.18 9.18 -7.11
C CYS A 203 5.64 9.48 -6.69
N ILE A 204 6.43 8.45 -6.38
CA ILE A 204 7.79 8.56 -5.85
C ILE A 204 8.75 9.36 -6.74
N ARG A 205 8.45 9.46 -8.04
CA ARG A 205 9.20 10.26 -9.01
C ARG A 205 9.14 11.76 -8.71
N TYR A 206 8.06 12.23 -8.09
CA TYR A 206 7.80 13.64 -7.85
C TYR A 206 7.96 14.03 -6.38
N CYS A 207 8.01 13.05 -5.48
CA CYS A 207 7.89 13.30 -4.05
C CYS A 207 9.04 12.70 -3.22
N ASP A 208 10.19 12.45 -3.83
CA ASP A 208 11.38 11.88 -3.18
C ASP A 208 11.18 10.43 -2.66
N PRO A 209 12.22 9.75 -2.14
CA PRO A 209 12.07 8.42 -1.56
C PRO A 209 10.99 8.37 -0.49
N VAL A 210 10.24 7.28 -0.43
CA VAL A 210 9.06 7.13 0.44
C VAL A 210 9.34 7.45 1.92
N TRP A 211 10.55 7.19 2.41
CA TRP A 211 10.90 7.49 3.81
C TRP A 211 10.91 8.98 4.13
N THR A 212 11.10 9.88 3.16
CA THR A 212 11.05 11.35 3.36
C THR A 212 9.62 11.87 3.50
N MET A 213 8.65 11.10 2.99
CA MET A 213 7.23 11.44 3.00
C MET A 213 6.44 10.77 4.12
N TRP A 214 7.07 9.85 4.83
CA TRP A 214 6.39 9.05 5.83
C TRP A 214 5.90 9.85 7.03
N THR A 215 4.68 9.58 7.45
CA THR A 215 4.06 10.24 8.60
C THR A 215 4.40 9.59 9.95
N PHE A 216 5.43 8.73 10.04
CA PHE A 216 5.87 8.10 11.30
C PHE A 216 6.09 9.13 12.40
N TYR A 217 6.89 10.17 12.09
CA TYR A 217 7.18 11.25 13.02
C TYR A 217 5.92 11.98 13.48
N MET A 218 5.04 12.32 12.53
CA MET A 218 3.78 12.99 12.83
C MET A 218 2.84 12.13 13.68
N GLY A 219 2.76 10.83 13.42
CA GLY A 219 1.98 9.88 14.21
C GLY A 219 2.47 9.82 15.65
N ASN A 220 3.78 9.65 15.85
CA ASN A 220 4.38 9.61 17.19
C ASN A 220 4.18 10.93 17.93
N PHE A 221 4.39 12.06 17.26
CA PHE A 221 4.17 13.40 17.82
C PHE A 221 2.71 13.59 18.28
N CYS A 222 1.73 13.22 17.44
CA CYS A 222 0.31 13.30 17.79
C CYS A 222 -0.04 12.39 18.98
N THR A 223 0.48 11.17 19.05
CA THR A 223 0.28 10.26 20.18
C THR A 223 0.90 10.83 21.46
N THR A 224 2.10 11.42 21.39
CA THR A 224 2.69 12.12 22.54
C THR A 224 1.80 13.26 23.02
N LEU A 225 1.26 14.08 22.11
CA LEU A 225 0.34 15.16 22.49
C LEU A 225 -0.93 14.62 23.16
N GLN A 226 -1.54 13.56 22.62
CA GLN A 226 -2.75 12.94 23.21
C GLN A 226 -2.51 12.39 24.61
N ASN A 227 -1.35 11.81 24.88
CA ASN A 227 -1.02 11.25 26.20
C ASN A 227 -0.66 12.32 27.25
N ASN A 228 -0.44 13.56 26.82
CA ASN A 228 -0.09 14.70 27.70
C ASN A 228 -1.24 15.72 27.85
N LEU A 229 -2.43 15.42 27.30
CA LEU A 229 -3.68 16.16 27.46
C LEU A 229 -4.62 15.41 28.41
#